data_AF-A0A351UHA8-F1
#
_entry.id   AF-A0A351UHA8-F1
#
_cell.length_a   1.000
_cell.length_b   1.000
_cell.length_c   1.000
_cell.angle_alpha   90.00
_cell.angle_beta   90.00
_cell.angle_gamma   90.00
#
_symmetry.space_group_name_H-M   'P 1'
#
loop_
_entity.id
_entity.type
_entity.pdbx_description
1 polymer ?
#
loop_
_entity_poly.entity_id
_entity_poly.type
_entity_poly.pdbx_seq_one_letter_code
_entity_poly.pdbx_strand_id
1 'polypeptide(L)'
;MSINVTCSCGSVYNLKDEYAGSQVACPKCSATISVPALPPAPPVKAQDGDSAFARNKFLLNQRHLAIKEKYSVADEEGNEIMYVERPRYLILSILGGMVGMAAGFAWYLGSALVVHGLKGSLPPALYGLLGLVVLASSVFVIAVVAMALSKKRHISIYRDDSKGEPLLQVLQDFKIQILTSSFTIADPEGNPIATIYKKYLHNILRKRWYCVAPDGNPLFVVKEDSMILSILRRFLGSFFGLLRTDFIFFDADENVLGEFNRRMTLLDRYVLDMSADSLRKVDRRVALATGVLLDTGEKR
;
A
#
# COMPACT_ATOMS: atom_id res chain seq x y z
N MET A 1 -31.21 -1.50 -15.16
CA MET A 1 -31.89 -0.19 -15.11
C MET A 1 -33.24 -0.35 -15.79
N SER A 2 -34.05 0.69 -15.90
CA SER A 2 -35.32 0.64 -16.62
C SER A 2 -35.37 1.77 -17.65
N ILE A 3 -35.77 1.46 -18.87
CA ILE A 3 -35.77 2.36 -20.01
C ILE A 3 -37.16 2.98 -20.12
N ASN A 4 -37.25 4.28 -19.87
CA ASN A 4 -38.48 5.03 -20.06
C ASN A 4 -38.66 5.37 -21.54
N VAL A 5 -39.76 4.89 -22.12
CA VAL A 5 -40.12 5.16 -23.52
C VAL A 5 -41.52 5.74 -23.59
N THR A 6 -41.67 6.82 -24.34
CA THR A 6 -42.96 7.48 -24.54
C THR A 6 -43.50 7.11 -25.93
N CYS A 7 -44.69 6.55 -25.98
CA CYS A 7 -45.39 6.23 -27.22
C CYS A 7 -46.05 7.49 -27.81
N SER A 8 -46.28 7.48 -29.12
CA SER A 8 -47.01 8.54 -29.84
C SER A 8 -48.43 8.80 -29.32
N CYS A 9 -49.05 7.82 -28.66
CA CYS A 9 -50.36 7.97 -27.99
C CYS A 9 -50.29 8.63 -26.60
N GLY A 10 -49.11 9.09 -26.17
CA GLY A 10 -48.89 9.73 -24.86
C GLY A 10 -48.70 8.76 -23.68
N SER A 11 -48.67 7.45 -23.95
CA SER A 11 -48.44 6.43 -22.91
C SER A 11 -46.94 6.29 -22.62
N VAL A 12 -46.56 6.29 -21.35
CA VAL A 12 -45.17 6.08 -20.90
C VAL A 12 -45.01 4.65 -20.41
N TYR A 13 -44.01 3.94 -20.93
CA TYR A 13 -43.68 2.57 -20.57
C TYR A 13 -42.28 2.51 -19.96
N ASN A 14 -42.13 1.71 -18.91
CA ASN A 14 -40.86 1.48 -18.23
C ASN A 14 -40.41 0.06 -18.57
N LEU A 15 -39.52 -0.07 -19.56
CA LEU A 15 -39.09 -1.36 -20.10
C LEU A 15 -37.81 -1.84 -19.40
N LYS A 16 -37.60 -3.16 -19.37
CA LYS A 16 -36.35 -3.75 -18.91
C LYS A 16 -35.24 -3.54 -19.97
N ASP A 17 -34.00 -3.55 -19.51
CA ASP A 17 -32.80 -3.39 -20.35
C ASP A 17 -32.71 -4.41 -21.50
N GLU A 18 -33.33 -5.59 -21.35
CA GLU A 18 -33.40 -6.63 -22.39
C GLU A 18 -34.12 -6.18 -23.68
N TYR A 19 -34.97 -5.15 -23.59
CA TYR A 19 -35.67 -4.57 -24.73
C TYR A 19 -34.89 -3.41 -25.39
N ALA A 20 -33.68 -3.08 -24.91
CA ALA A 20 -32.86 -2.02 -25.50
C ALA A 20 -32.53 -2.30 -26.97
N GLY A 21 -32.77 -1.31 -27.85
CA GLY A 21 -32.55 -1.45 -29.29
C GLY A 21 -33.59 -2.32 -30.02
N SER A 22 -34.58 -2.88 -29.32
CA SER A 22 -35.68 -3.64 -29.91
C SER A 22 -36.86 -2.74 -30.28
N GLN A 23 -37.75 -3.26 -31.12
CA GLN A 23 -39.04 -2.63 -31.41
C GLN A 23 -40.14 -3.37 -30.65
N VAL A 24 -40.89 -2.63 -29.83
CA VAL A 24 -42.00 -3.19 -29.05
C VAL A 24 -43.33 -2.55 -29.47
N ALA A 25 -44.39 -3.35 -29.54
CA ALA A 25 -45.72 -2.84 -29.87
C ALA A 25 -46.37 -2.20 -28.62
N CYS A 26 -46.96 -1.03 -28.81
CA CYS A 26 -47.74 -0.36 -27.78
C CYS A 26 -49.02 -1.16 -27.46
N PRO A 27 -49.27 -1.58 -26.20
CA PRO A 27 -50.51 -2.28 -25.83
C PRO A 27 -51.78 -1.47 -26.05
N LYS A 28 -51.69 -0.13 -26.12
CA LYS A 28 -52.85 0.77 -26.17
C LYS A 28 -53.26 1.18 -27.58
N CYS A 29 -52.29 1.45 -28.45
CA CYS A 29 -52.55 1.93 -29.82
C CYS A 29 -51.93 1.05 -30.91
N SER A 30 -51.30 -0.06 -30.53
CA SER A 30 -50.62 -1.01 -31.43
C SER A 30 -49.49 -0.40 -32.28
N ALA A 31 -49.12 0.86 -32.04
CA ALA A 31 -48.02 1.51 -32.72
C ALA A 31 -46.67 0.93 -32.27
N THR A 32 -45.74 0.79 -33.23
CA THR A 32 -44.38 0.32 -32.98
C THR A 32 -43.57 1.40 -32.26
N ILE A 33 -43.04 1.07 -31.09
CA ILE A 33 -42.15 1.93 -30.29
C ILE A 33 -40.72 1.41 -30.48
N SER A 34 -39.82 2.26 -30.97
CA SER A 34 -38.40 1.93 -31.02
C SER A 34 -37.78 2.23 -29.67
N VAL A 35 -37.27 1.20 -28.98
CA VAL A 35 -36.59 1.37 -27.71
C VAL A 35 -35.16 1.87 -27.98
N PRO A 36 -34.71 2.96 -27.32
CA PRO A 36 -33.33 3.41 -27.45
C PRO A 36 -32.35 2.27 -27.13
N ALA A 37 -31.30 2.13 -27.94
CA ALA A 37 -30.19 1.26 -27.59
C ALA A 37 -29.54 1.78 -26.31
N LEU A 38 -29.09 0.86 -25.44
CA LEU A 38 -28.27 1.26 -24.30
C LEU A 38 -27.01 1.94 -24.82
N PRO A 39 -26.55 3.02 -24.16
CA PRO A 39 -25.25 3.58 -24.48
C PRO A 39 -24.20 2.46 -24.37
N PRO A 40 -23.23 2.39 -25.31
CA PRO A 40 -22.20 1.38 -25.27
C PRO A 40 -21.51 1.42 -23.91
N ALA A 41 -21.24 0.24 -23.35
CA ALA A 41 -20.51 0.14 -22.09
C ALA A 41 -19.21 0.95 -22.21
N PRO A 42 -18.80 1.69 -21.16
CA PRO A 42 -17.54 2.41 -21.19
C PRO A 42 -16.41 1.44 -21.55
N PRO A 43 -15.49 1.83 -22.46
CA PRO A 43 -14.40 0.95 -22.83
C PRO A 43 -13.57 0.60 -21.60
N VAL A 44 -13.32 -0.69 -21.39
CA VAL A 44 -12.37 -1.15 -20.37
C VAL A 44 -11.00 -0.63 -20.76
N LYS A 45 -10.32 0.05 -19.84
CA LYS A 45 -8.96 0.54 -20.13
C LYS A 45 -8.03 -0.65 -20.39
N ALA A 46 -7.38 -0.64 -21.54
CA ALA A 46 -6.27 -1.54 -21.82
C ALA A 46 -5.22 -1.37 -20.72
N GLN A 47 -4.70 -2.49 -20.22
CA GLN A 47 -3.67 -2.49 -19.20
C GLN A 47 -2.35 -2.81 -19.88
N ASP A 48 -1.35 -1.97 -19.66
CA ASP A 48 -0.01 -2.21 -20.16
C ASP A 48 0.72 -3.20 -19.24
N GLY A 49 1.64 -3.97 -19.83
CA GLY A 49 2.54 -4.87 -19.11
C GLY A 49 2.18 -6.34 -19.26
N ASP A 50 2.73 -7.14 -18.34
CA ASP A 50 2.67 -8.60 -18.46
C ASP A 50 1.29 -9.19 -18.19
N SER A 51 0.99 -10.30 -18.88
CA SER A 51 -0.23 -11.10 -18.68
C SER A 51 -0.45 -11.54 -17.23
N ALA A 52 0.60 -11.64 -16.41
CA ALA A 52 0.53 -11.89 -14.97
C ALA A 52 -0.37 -10.88 -14.23
N PHE A 53 -0.40 -9.62 -14.68
CA PHE A 53 -1.19 -8.56 -14.08
C PHE A 53 -2.61 -8.43 -14.62
N ALA A 54 -2.98 -9.17 -15.68
CA ALA A 54 -4.30 -9.07 -16.31
C ALA A 54 -5.45 -9.72 -15.51
N ARG A 55 -5.37 -9.70 -14.18
CA ARG A 55 -6.27 -10.36 -13.23
C ARG A 55 -6.90 -9.34 -12.29
N ASN A 56 -8.05 -9.71 -11.72
CA ASN A 56 -8.71 -8.91 -10.70
C ASN A 56 -8.33 -9.34 -9.29
N LYS A 57 -7.97 -10.62 -9.09
CA LYS A 57 -7.60 -11.13 -7.77
C LYS A 57 -6.17 -11.64 -7.74
N PHE A 58 -5.52 -11.37 -6.62
CA PHE A 58 -4.17 -11.84 -6.32
C PHE A 58 -4.13 -12.42 -4.92
N LEU A 59 -3.70 -13.67 -4.79
CA LEU A 59 -3.52 -14.36 -3.52
C LEU A 59 -2.06 -14.23 -3.08
N LEU A 60 -1.78 -13.46 -2.03
CA LEU A 60 -0.44 -13.34 -1.46
C LEU A 60 -0.27 -14.45 -0.41
N ASN A 61 0.61 -15.42 -0.70
CA ASN A 61 0.81 -16.61 0.13
C ASN A 61 2.16 -16.56 0.86
N GLN A 62 2.16 -16.16 2.14
CA GLN A 62 3.36 -16.16 2.96
C GLN A 62 3.70 -17.58 3.42
N ARG A 63 4.75 -18.17 2.86
CA ARG A 63 5.29 -19.44 3.39
C ARG A 63 6.06 -19.14 4.69
N HIS A 64 5.37 -19.25 5.84
CA HIS A 64 5.89 -18.95 7.19
C HIS A 64 7.15 -19.75 7.62
N LEU A 65 7.64 -20.72 6.83
CA LEU A 65 8.73 -21.63 7.20
C LEU A 65 10.06 -21.38 6.45
N ALA A 66 10.14 -20.41 5.54
CA ALA A 66 11.36 -20.14 4.79
C ALA A 66 12.14 -18.96 5.40
N ILE A 67 13.34 -19.24 5.91
CA ILE A 67 14.35 -18.27 6.40
C ILE A 67 14.76 -17.24 5.31
N LYS A 68 14.33 -17.45 4.06
CA LYS A 68 14.38 -16.46 2.97
C LYS A 68 12.94 -16.03 2.66
N GLU A 69 12.58 -14.81 3.08
CA GLU A 69 11.25 -14.17 2.90
C GLU A 69 10.92 -13.91 1.41
N LYS A 70 10.80 -14.99 0.65
CA LYS A 70 10.12 -15.04 -0.64
C LYS A 70 8.68 -15.44 -0.36
N TYR A 71 7.73 -14.73 -0.92
CA TYR A 71 6.36 -15.21 -0.95
C TYR A 71 5.83 -15.13 -2.38
N SER A 72 5.02 -16.13 -2.72
CA SER A 72 4.42 -16.25 -4.04
C SER A 72 3.12 -15.47 -4.07
N VAL A 73 2.86 -14.86 -5.22
CA VAL A 73 1.55 -14.38 -5.60
C VAL A 73 0.93 -15.45 -6.46
N ALA A 74 -0.26 -15.90 -6.08
CA ALA A 74 -1.03 -16.89 -6.80
C ALA A 74 -2.29 -16.29 -7.43
N ASP A 75 -2.83 -16.97 -8.44
CA ASP A 75 -4.12 -16.69 -9.04
C ASP A 75 -5.29 -17.21 -8.19
N GLU A 76 -6.53 -17.13 -8.71
CA GLU A 76 -7.74 -17.58 -7.99
C GLU A 76 -7.77 -19.10 -7.81
N GLU A 77 -7.17 -19.83 -8.75
CA GLU A 77 -7.03 -21.28 -8.77
C GLU A 77 -5.92 -21.76 -7.80
N GLY A 78 -5.05 -20.85 -7.34
CA GLY A 78 -3.97 -21.13 -6.40
C GLY A 78 -2.64 -21.47 -7.07
N ASN A 79 -2.50 -21.30 -8.38
CA ASN A 79 -1.24 -21.45 -9.10
C ASN A 79 -0.35 -20.23 -8.83
N GLU A 80 0.93 -20.47 -8.55
CA GLU A 80 1.91 -19.39 -8.34
C GLU A 80 2.24 -18.72 -9.68
N ILE A 81 1.99 -17.41 -9.78
CA ILE A 81 2.17 -16.62 -11.01
C ILE A 81 3.31 -15.61 -10.92
N MET A 82 3.67 -15.19 -9.71
CA MET A 82 4.77 -14.23 -9.47
C MET A 82 5.43 -14.50 -8.13
N TYR A 83 6.67 -14.02 -7.99
CA TYR A 83 7.46 -14.14 -6.77
C TYR A 83 7.93 -12.78 -6.31
N VAL A 84 7.69 -12.46 -5.04
CA VAL A 84 8.12 -11.18 -4.45
C VAL A 84 9.36 -11.39 -3.63
N GLU A 85 10.41 -10.63 -3.94
CA GLU A 85 11.64 -10.59 -3.16
C GLU A 85 11.74 -9.31 -2.33
N ARG A 86 11.98 -9.49 -1.03
CA ARG A 86 12.31 -8.42 -0.10
C ARG A 86 13.75 -8.59 0.40
N PRO A 87 14.72 -7.80 -0.08
CA PRO A 87 16.09 -7.89 0.39
C PRO A 87 16.19 -7.41 1.84
N ARG A 88 16.65 -8.30 2.71
CA ARG A 88 16.96 -7.98 4.11
C ARG A 88 18.45 -7.74 4.27
N TYR A 89 18.85 -6.48 4.33
CA TYR A 89 20.23 -6.10 4.68
C TYR A 89 20.48 -6.17 6.19
N LEU A 90 20.19 -7.32 6.82
CA LEU A 90 20.30 -7.51 8.27
C LEU A 90 21.72 -7.27 8.76
N ILE A 91 22.72 -7.89 8.11
CA ILE A 91 24.14 -7.73 8.47
C ILE A 91 24.57 -6.27 8.35
N LEU A 92 24.25 -5.60 7.24
CA LEU A 92 24.57 -4.18 7.07
C LEU A 92 23.85 -3.29 8.09
N SER A 93 22.62 -3.63 8.47
CA SER A 93 21.87 -2.88 9.50
C SER A 93 22.52 -3.04 10.88
N ILE A 94 22.98 -4.24 11.22
CA ILE A 94 23.71 -4.52 12.47
C ILE A 94 25.06 -3.78 12.48
N LEU A 95 25.82 -3.87 11.39
CA LEU A 95 27.08 -3.13 11.22
C LEU A 95 26.87 -1.61 11.36
N GLY A 96 25.84 -1.07 10.70
CA GLY A 96 25.47 0.34 10.84
C GLY A 96 25.13 0.73 12.28
N GLY A 97 24.43 -0.14 13.00
CA GLY A 97 24.14 0.03 14.43
C GLY A 97 25.41 0.04 15.29
N MET A 98 26.36 -0.86 15.04
CA MET A 98 27.64 -0.89 15.76
C MET A 98 28.49 0.37 15.50
N VAL A 99 28.57 0.81 14.24
CA VAL A 99 29.26 2.07 13.90
C VAL A 99 28.57 3.26 14.56
N GLY A 100 27.24 3.28 14.59
CA GLY A 100 26.47 4.30 15.31
C GLY A 100 26.81 4.32 16.81
N MET A 101 26.83 3.16 17.46
CA MET A 101 27.20 3.04 18.89
C MET A 101 28.61 3.56 19.16
N ALA A 102 29.60 3.19 18.33
CA ALA A 102 30.96 3.69 18.47
C ALA A 102 31.04 5.22 18.33
N ALA A 103 30.36 5.79 17.33
CA ALA A 103 30.31 7.23 17.11
C ALA A 103 29.62 7.98 18.28
N GLY A 104 28.50 7.45 18.77
CA GLY A 104 27.80 8.03 19.92
C GLY A 104 28.62 7.94 21.21
N PHE A 105 29.36 6.85 21.41
CA PHE A 105 30.26 6.70 22.56
C PHE A 105 31.43 7.69 22.50
N ALA A 106 32.05 7.86 21.33
CA ALA A 106 33.10 8.87 21.14
C ALA A 106 32.57 10.29 21.38
N TRP A 107 31.38 10.61 20.87
CA TRP A 107 30.70 11.89 21.12
C TRP A 107 30.43 12.12 22.60
N TYR A 108 29.93 11.10 23.30
CA TYR A 108 29.66 11.14 24.73
C TYR A 108 30.94 11.44 25.52
N LEU A 109 32.02 10.70 25.26
CA LEU A 109 33.30 10.90 25.95
C LEU A 109 33.85 12.31 25.76
N GLY A 110 33.89 12.80 24.51
CA GLY A 110 34.38 14.14 24.21
C GLY A 110 33.54 15.23 24.89
N SER A 111 32.22 15.12 24.79
CA SER A 111 31.31 16.12 25.38
C SER A 111 31.32 16.07 26.92
N ALA A 112 31.41 14.88 27.51
CA ALA A 112 31.51 14.70 28.96
C ALA A 112 32.81 15.31 29.52
N LEU A 113 33.94 15.19 28.81
CA LEU A 113 35.19 15.84 29.20
C LEU A 113 35.07 17.37 29.20
N VAL A 114 34.42 17.93 28.17
CA VAL A 114 34.15 19.39 28.11
C VAL A 114 33.28 19.83 29.29
N VAL A 115 32.16 19.15 29.55
CA VAL A 115 31.28 19.46 30.68
C VAL A 115 32.00 19.30 32.01
N HIS A 116 32.85 18.28 32.16
CA HIS A 116 33.67 18.08 33.35
C HIS A 116 34.65 19.24 33.58
N GLY A 117 35.25 19.79 32.51
CA GLY A 117 36.12 20.97 32.60
C GLY A 117 35.40 22.23 33.07
N LEU A 118 34.06 22.30 32.92
CA LEU A 118 33.22 23.39 33.43
C LEU A 118 32.74 23.16 34.87
N LYS A 119 33.13 22.06 35.51
CA LYS A 119 32.75 21.73 36.89
C LYS A 119 33.26 22.81 37.83
N GLY A 120 32.36 23.37 38.65
CA GLY A 120 32.66 24.47 39.57
C GLY A 120 32.47 25.88 38.98
N SER A 121 32.40 26.02 37.64
CA SER A 121 32.08 27.30 36.97
C SER A 121 30.57 27.48 36.74
N LEU A 122 29.79 26.40 36.84
CA LEU A 122 28.36 26.39 36.57
C LEU A 122 27.56 26.04 37.83
N PRO A 123 26.34 26.61 38.00
CA PRO A 123 25.40 26.16 39.02
C PRO A 123 25.11 24.65 38.90
N PRO A 124 24.90 23.93 40.03
CA PRO A 124 24.67 22.48 40.00
C PRO A 124 23.53 22.03 39.09
N ALA A 125 22.44 22.81 39.03
CA ALA A 125 21.30 22.53 38.17
C ALA A 125 21.66 22.56 36.67
N LEU A 126 22.44 23.55 36.24
CA LEU A 126 22.86 23.69 34.85
C LEU A 126 23.88 22.61 34.46
N TYR A 127 24.78 22.25 35.37
CA TYR A 127 25.70 21.13 35.17
C TYR A 127 24.94 19.81 34.98
N GLY A 128 23.92 19.54 35.81
CA GLY A 128 23.06 18.36 35.66
C GLY A 128 22.31 18.35 34.32
N LEU A 129 21.75 19.49 33.91
CA LEU A 129 21.08 19.63 32.61
C LEU A 129 22.02 19.34 31.44
N LEU A 130 23.25 19.86 31.47
CA LEU A 130 24.25 19.59 30.43
C LEU A 130 24.58 18.10 30.35
N GLY A 131 24.69 17.40 31.50
CA GLY A 131 24.86 15.95 31.51
C GLY A 131 23.73 15.20 30.79
N LEU A 132 22.47 15.60 31.01
CA LEU A 132 21.32 15.04 30.29
C LEU A 132 21.34 15.35 28.79
N VAL A 133 21.75 16.57 28.41
CA VAL A 133 21.91 16.95 26.99
C VAL A 133 23.00 16.14 26.31
N VAL A 134 24.12 15.88 26.99
CA VAL A 134 25.20 15.02 26.46
C VAL A 134 24.71 13.59 26.22
N LEU A 135 23.92 13.03 27.15
CA LEU A 135 23.30 11.71 26.96
C LEU A 135 22.28 11.70 25.83
N ALA A 136 21.41 12.71 25.75
CA ALA A 136 20.41 12.79 24.68
C ALA A 136 21.07 12.97 23.30
N SER A 137 22.10 13.82 23.21
CA SER A 137 22.84 14.05 21.97
C SER A 137 23.66 12.83 21.54
N SER A 138 24.22 12.04 22.47
CA SER A 138 24.90 10.79 22.11
C SER A 138 23.93 9.78 21.51
N VAL A 139 22.75 9.59 22.10
CA VAL A 139 21.69 8.74 21.52
C VAL A 139 21.26 9.25 20.14
N PHE A 140 21.15 10.56 19.98
CA PHE A 140 20.84 11.17 18.68
C PHE A 140 21.92 10.87 17.63
N VAL A 141 23.21 10.99 17.98
CA VAL A 141 24.32 10.63 17.10
C VAL A 141 24.26 9.15 16.70
N ILE A 142 24.02 8.24 17.65
CA ILE A 142 23.85 6.81 17.36
C ILE A 142 22.76 6.60 16.31
N ALA A 143 21.59 7.20 16.53
CA ALA A 143 20.45 7.06 15.63
C ALA A 143 20.76 7.61 14.23
N VAL A 144 21.29 8.83 14.14
CA VAL A 144 21.61 9.47 12.85
C VAL A 144 22.63 8.65 12.06
N VAL A 145 23.71 8.20 12.70
CA VAL A 145 24.76 7.41 12.03
C VAL A 145 24.23 6.05 11.58
N ALA A 146 23.51 5.33 12.46
CA ALA A 146 22.92 4.04 12.12
C ALA A 146 21.91 4.16 10.95
N MET A 147 21.09 5.21 10.94
CA MET A 147 20.13 5.48 9.88
C MET A 147 20.81 5.86 8.56
N ALA A 148 21.88 6.66 8.59
CA ALA A 148 22.63 7.06 7.41
C ALA A 148 23.27 5.85 6.68
N LEU A 149 23.82 4.91 7.47
CA LEU A 149 24.46 3.70 6.98
C LEU A 149 23.47 2.61 6.54
N SER A 150 22.19 2.74 6.92
CA SER A 150 21.16 1.81 6.46
C SER A 150 20.99 1.86 4.92
N LYS A 151 20.76 0.68 4.33
CA LYS A 151 20.51 0.53 2.90
C LYS A 151 19.01 0.52 2.61
N LYS A 152 18.62 1.18 1.52
CA LYS A 152 17.25 1.18 0.98
C LYS A 152 16.83 -0.25 0.63
N ARG A 153 15.58 -0.60 0.93
CA ARG A 153 14.98 -1.92 0.71
C ARG A 153 13.99 -1.84 -0.45
N HIS A 154 14.53 -1.97 -1.65
CA HIS A 154 13.72 -2.07 -2.87
C HIS A 154 13.08 -3.46 -2.91
N ILE A 155 11.81 -3.54 -3.33
CA ILE A 155 11.11 -4.82 -3.52
C ILE A 155 11.07 -5.09 -5.02
N SER A 156 11.38 -6.33 -5.39
CA SER A 156 11.32 -6.76 -6.80
C SER A 156 10.32 -7.88 -6.95
N ILE A 157 9.50 -7.81 -7.99
CA ILE A 157 8.54 -8.85 -8.36
C ILE A 157 9.06 -9.53 -9.62
N TYR A 158 9.15 -10.85 -9.58
CA TYR A 158 9.67 -11.69 -10.65
C TYR A 158 8.58 -12.61 -11.18
N ARG A 159 8.73 -13.05 -12.44
CA ARG A 159 7.84 -14.07 -13.02
C ARG A 159 7.99 -15.41 -12.32
N ASP A 160 9.23 -15.79 -12.03
CA ASP A 160 9.58 -17.11 -11.52
C ASP A 160 10.44 -17.03 -10.24
N ASP A 161 10.63 -18.18 -9.60
CA ASP A 161 11.48 -18.26 -8.40
C ASP A 161 12.99 -18.18 -8.74
N SER A 162 13.33 -18.35 -10.03
CA SER A 162 14.70 -18.25 -10.55
C SER A 162 15.21 -16.80 -10.57
N LYS A 163 14.28 -15.83 -10.58
CA LYS A 163 14.52 -14.37 -10.64
C LYS A 163 15.19 -13.93 -11.94
N GLY A 164 15.02 -14.70 -13.01
CA GLY A 164 15.57 -14.37 -14.32
C GLY A 164 14.87 -13.16 -14.95
N GLU A 165 13.57 -13.02 -14.72
CA GLU A 165 12.73 -12.01 -15.37
C GLU A 165 12.02 -11.12 -14.32
N PRO A 166 12.51 -9.89 -14.07
CA PRO A 166 11.80 -8.92 -13.25
C PRO A 166 10.58 -8.39 -14.00
N LEU A 167 9.43 -8.34 -13.33
CA LEU A 167 8.17 -7.83 -13.86
C LEU A 167 7.81 -6.45 -13.32
N LEU A 168 8.23 -6.13 -12.10
CA LEU A 168 7.93 -4.86 -11.45
C LEU A 168 8.94 -4.56 -10.34
N GLN A 169 9.23 -3.29 -10.13
CA GLN A 169 10.07 -2.83 -9.03
C GLN A 169 9.31 -1.83 -8.15
N VAL A 170 9.49 -1.94 -6.84
CA VAL A 170 8.99 -0.98 -5.85
C VAL A 170 10.19 -0.38 -5.14
N LEU A 171 10.50 0.86 -5.50
CA LEU A 171 11.71 1.55 -5.10
C LEU A 171 11.46 2.42 -3.87
N GLN A 172 12.27 2.26 -2.84
CA GLN A 172 12.21 3.12 -1.66
C GLN A 172 12.86 4.50 -1.94
N ASP A 173 12.09 5.58 -1.82
CA ASP A 173 12.57 6.91 -2.17
C ASP A 173 13.49 7.49 -1.07
N PHE A 174 13.05 7.37 0.19
CA PHE A 174 13.76 7.93 1.35
C PHE A 174 14.30 6.83 2.26
N LYS A 175 15.57 6.96 2.69
CA LYS A 175 16.17 6.11 3.74
C LYS A 175 15.52 6.37 5.10
N ILE A 176 15.32 7.65 5.42
CA ILE A 176 14.76 8.14 6.68
C ILE A 176 13.27 8.43 6.48
N GLN A 177 12.40 7.64 7.12
CA GLN A 177 10.95 7.69 6.92
C GLN A 177 10.20 8.08 8.21
N ILE A 178 10.62 9.17 8.84
CA ILE A 178 10.04 9.60 10.13
C ILE A 178 8.66 10.23 9.93
N LEU A 179 8.53 11.15 8.97
CA LEU A 179 7.26 11.85 8.69
C LEU A 179 6.47 11.19 7.57
N THR A 180 7.18 10.77 6.53
CA THR A 180 6.58 10.22 5.31
C THR A 180 7.42 9.05 4.82
N SER A 181 6.78 7.92 4.49
CA SER A 181 7.39 6.90 3.64
C SER A 181 6.85 7.05 2.23
N SER A 182 7.73 6.90 1.24
CA SER A 182 7.39 7.03 -0.18
C SER A 182 8.10 5.96 -0.97
N PHE A 183 7.36 5.39 -1.92
CA PHE A 183 7.79 4.28 -2.75
C PHE A 183 7.37 4.54 -4.20
N THR A 184 8.33 4.50 -5.11
CA THR A 184 8.08 4.60 -6.55
C THR A 184 7.91 3.20 -7.15
N ILE A 185 6.78 2.96 -7.80
CA ILE A 185 6.55 1.76 -8.59
C ILE A 185 7.09 2.02 -9.99
N ALA A 186 7.99 1.16 -10.45
CA ALA A 186 8.60 1.27 -11.76
C ALA A 186 8.47 -0.06 -12.52
N ASP A 187 8.44 0.05 -13.85
CA ASP A 187 8.59 -1.10 -14.74
C ASP A 187 10.02 -1.69 -14.65
N PRO A 188 10.29 -2.84 -15.30
CA PRO A 188 11.62 -3.44 -15.34
C PRO A 188 12.72 -2.52 -15.91
N GLU A 189 12.34 -1.63 -16.83
CA GLU A 189 13.20 -0.65 -17.49
C GLU A 189 13.52 0.56 -16.59
N GLY A 190 12.78 0.74 -15.50
CA GLY A 190 12.95 1.81 -14.51
C GLY A 190 12.06 3.03 -14.75
N ASN A 191 11.11 2.98 -15.68
CA ASN A 191 10.14 4.06 -15.88
C ASN A 191 9.12 4.06 -14.73
N PRO A 192 8.83 5.23 -14.12
CA PRO A 192 7.88 5.32 -13.03
C PRO A 192 6.44 5.16 -13.52
N ILE A 193 5.71 4.23 -12.91
CA ILE A 193 4.28 3.98 -13.17
C ILE A 193 3.40 4.73 -12.16
N ALA A 194 3.80 4.75 -10.89
CA ALA A 194 3.07 5.45 -9.84
C ALA A 194 3.95 5.65 -8.59
N THR A 195 3.55 6.56 -7.70
CA THR A 195 4.18 6.74 -6.40
C THR A 195 3.17 6.50 -5.28
N ILE A 196 3.54 5.62 -4.35
CA ILE A 196 2.76 5.31 -3.15
C ILE A 196 3.45 5.93 -1.94
N TYR A 197 2.70 6.67 -1.13
CA TYR A 197 3.24 7.27 0.07
C TYR A 197 2.29 7.20 1.27
N LYS A 198 2.88 7.30 2.46
CA LYS A 198 2.21 7.25 3.76
C LYS A 198 2.68 8.40 4.62
N LYS A 199 1.75 9.22 5.13
CA LYS A 199 2.05 10.31 6.08
C LYS A 199 1.82 9.82 7.51
N TYR A 200 2.87 9.62 8.29
CA TYR A 200 2.77 9.02 9.63
C TYR A 200 1.97 9.88 10.61
N LEU A 201 2.12 11.21 10.56
CA LEU A 201 1.43 12.12 11.48
C LEU A 201 -0.10 12.13 11.29
N HIS A 202 -0.57 11.91 10.06
CA HIS A 202 -2.00 11.86 9.73
C HIS A 202 -2.61 10.46 9.90
N ASN A 203 -1.78 9.47 10.23
CA ASN A 203 -2.16 8.07 10.37
C ASN A 203 -2.29 7.60 11.82
N ILE A 204 -2.32 8.54 12.78
CA ILE A 204 -2.43 8.23 14.21
C ILE A 204 -3.78 7.57 14.54
N LEU A 205 -4.87 7.90 13.85
CA LEU A 205 -6.22 7.40 14.15
C LEU A 205 -6.72 6.34 13.16
N ARG A 206 -6.41 6.51 11.87
CA ARG A 206 -6.79 5.59 10.80
C ARG A 206 -5.65 5.52 9.80
N LYS A 207 -5.17 4.32 9.50
CA LYS A 207 -4.08 4.17 8.54
C LYS A 207 -4.57 4.45 7.13
N ARG A 208 -3.82 5.29 6.42
CA ARG A 208 -4.07 5.69 5.04
C ARG A 208 -2.79 5.60 4.23
N TRP A 209 -2.93 5.09 3.02
CA TRP A 209 -1.92 5.11 1.98
C TRP A 209 -2.48 5.84 0.78
N TYR A 210 -1.63 6.64 0.14
CA TYR A 210 -2.00 7.47 -0.99
C TYR A 210 -1.22 7.00 -2.21
N CYS A 211 -1.88 6.93 -3.35
CA CYS A 211 -1.26 6.61 -4.62
C CYS A 211 -1.49 7.75 -5.61
N VAL A 212 -0.41 8.20 -6.24
CA VAL A 212 -0.43 9.23 -7.29
C VAL A 212 0.23 8.70 -8.55
N ALA A 213 -0.27 9.14 -9.69
CA ALA A 213 0.34 8.92 -10.98
C ALA A 213 1.65 9.73 -11.12
N PRO A 214 2.50 9.44 -12.12
CA PRO A 214 3.77 10.14 -12.32
C PRO A 214 3.61 11.63 -12.60
N ASP A 215 2.44 12.05 -13.10
CA ASP A 215 2.03 13.44 -13.32
C ASP A 215 1.55 14.15 -12.04
N GLY A 216 1.44 13.42 -10.92
CA GLY A 216 0.97 13.92 -9.63
C GLY A 216 -0.55 13.78 -9.41
N ASN A 217 -1.31 13.28 -10.38
CA ASN A 217 -2.75 13.09 -10.23
C ASN A 217 -3.05 11.95 -9.24
N PRO A 218 -4.00 12.13 -8.30
CA PRO A 218 -4.36 11.07 -7.36
C PRO A 218 -5.04 9.91 -8.10
N LEU A 219 -4.50 8.70 -7.95
CA LEU A 219 -5.08 7.49 -8.54
C LEU A 219 -6.10 6.84 -7.60
N PHE A 220 -5.70 6.63 -6.34
CA PHE A 220 -6.56 6.07 -5.30
C PHE A 220 -5.99 6.31 -3.90
N VAL A 221 -6.84 6.12 -2.90
CA VAL A 221 -6.46 6.13 -1.49
C VAL A 221 -6.87 4.81 -0.86
N VAL A 222 -5.96 4.18 -0.13
CA VAL A 222 -6.27 2.97 0.64
C VAL A 222 -6.49 3.34 2.10
N LYS A 223 -7.65 2.96 2.65
CA LYS A 223 -8.03 3.24 4.04
C LYS A 223 -8.22 1.91 4.78
N GLU A 224 -7.76 1.85 6.04
CA GLU A 224 -8.06 0.73 6.95
C GLU A 224 -9.57 0.72 7.28
N ASP A 225 -10.22 -0.44 7.22
CA ASP A 225 -11.68 -0.56 7.29
C ASP A 225 -12.26 -0.11 8.65
N SER A 226 -11.78 -0.67 9.77
CA SER A 226 -12.32 -0.33 11.10
C SER A 226 -11.44 0.58 11.95
N MET A 227 -11.92 1.81 12.14
CA MET A 227 -11.37 2.80 13.08
C MET A 227 -11.51 2.35 14.55
N ILE A 228 -12.55 1.57 14.85
CA ILE A 228 -12.88 1.08 16.20
C ILE A 228 -11.88 0.01 16.66
N LEU A 229 -11.50 -0.95 15.81
CA LEU A 229 -10.49 -1.96 16.15
C LEU A 229 -9.08 -1.35 16.28
N SER A 230 -8.78 -0.31 15.49
CA SER A 230 -7.55 0.49 15.59
C SER A 230 -7.40 1.16 16.97
N ILE A 231 -8.46 1.79 17.48
CA ILE A 231 -8.47 2.46 18.79
C ILE A 231 -8.48 1.45 19.94
N LEU A 232 -9.31 0.40 19.85
CA LEU A 232 -9.42 -0.66 20.86
C LEU A 232 -8.08 -1.38 21.08
N ARG A 233 -7.34 -1.67 19.99
CA ARG A 233 -5.97 -2.23 20.04
C ARG A 233 -5.01 -1.36 20.84
N ARG A 234 -5.14 -0.03 20.75
CA ARG A 234 -4.23 0.91 21.40
C ARG A 234 -4.44 0.99 22.91
N PHE A 235 -5.66 0.71 23.38
CA PHE A 235 -6.04 0.76 24.79
C PHE A 235 -5.96 -0.59 25.52
N LEU A 236 -6.19 -1.72 24.82
CA LEU A 236 -6.27 -3.06 25.44
C LEU A 236 -5.03 -3.95 25.23
N GLY A 237 -4.00 -3.45 24.55
CA GLY A 237 -2.72 -4.15 24.39
C GLY A 237 -2.74 -5.36 23.45
N SER A 238 -1.59 -6.02 23.33
CA SER A 238 -1.31 -7.11 22.36
C SER A 238 -2.08 -8.43 22.61
N PHE A 239 -2.96 -8.48 23.61
CA PHE A 239 -3.80 -9.64 23.92
C PHE A 239 -4.82 -9.96 22.80
N PHE A 240 -5.09 -9.00 21.89
CA PHE A 240 -5.90 -9.18 20.68
C PHE A 240 -5.07 -9.31 19.39
N GLY A 241 -3.99 -10.10 19.41
CA GLY A 241 -3.24 -10.48 18.19
C GLY A 241 -4.09 -11.17 17.09
N LEU A 242 -5.40 -11.35 17.31
CA LEU A 242 -6.37 -11.99 16.42
C LEU A 242 -7.25 -11.00 15.63
N LEU A 243 -7.33 -9.71 16.00
CA LEU A 243 -8.22 -8.75 15.33
C LEU A 243 -7.49 -8.05 14.16
N ARG A 244 -7.54 -8.77 13.04
CA ARG A 244 -7.03 -8.49 11.69
C ARG A 244 -7.75 -7.27 11.09
N THR A 245 -7.08 -6.55 10.20
CA THR A 245 -7.61 -5.29 9.65
C THR A 245 -7.55 -5.30 8.13
N ASP A 246 -8.71 -5.11 7.53
CA ASP A 246 -8.89 -5.08 6.09
C ASP A 246 -8.60 -3.67 5.55
N PHE A 247 -8.22 -3.59 4.29
CA PHE A 247 -7.92 -2.35 3.62
C PHE A 247 -8.79 -2.21 2.38
N ILE A 248 -9.39 -1.04 2.20
CA ILE A 248 -10.29 -0.77 1.08
C ILE A 248 -9.66 0.33 0.21
N PHE A 249 -9.64 0.10 -1.09
CA PHE A 249 -9.18 1.03 -2.12
C PHE A 249 -10.35 1.93 -2.52
N PHE A 250 -10.13 3.24 -2.47
CA PHE A 250 -11.10 4.25 -2.84
C PHE A 250 -10.58 5.10 -4.00
N ASP A 251 -11.45 5.44 -4.95
CA ASP A 251 -11.15 6.46 -5.94
C ASP A 251 -11.23 7.88 -5.34
N ALA A 252 -11.04 8.90 -6.18
CA ALA A 252 -11.14 10.30 -5.77
C ALA A 252 -12.54 10.69 -5.27
N ASP A 253 -13.58 10.00 -5.77
CA ASP A 253 -15.00 10.23 -5.45
C ASP A 253 -15.49 9.33 -4.29
N GLU A 254 -14.58 8.65 -3.59
CA GLU A 254 -14.84 7.68 -2.53
C GLU A 254 -15.63 6.42 -2.93
N ASN A 255 -15.65 6.07 -4.22
CA ASN A 255 -16.16 4.78 -4.66
C ASN A 255 -15.15 3.67 -4.38
N VAL A 256 -15.64 2.49 -4.01
CA VAL A 256 -14.80 1.31 -3.77
C VAL A 256 -14.26 0.77 -5.09
N LEU A 257 -12.93 0.66 -5.17
CA LEU A 257 -12.21 0.09 -6.31
C LEU A 257 -11.76 -1.35 -6.06
N GLY A 258 -11.60 -1.72 -4.80
CA GLY A 258 -11.12 -3.04 -4.41
C GLY A 258 -10.83 -3.15 -2.93
N GLU A 259 -10.48 -4.34 -2.51
CA GLU A 259 -10.28 -4.71 -1.11
C GLU A 259 -9.02 -5.56 -0.96
N PHE A 260 -8.36 -5.43 0.18
CA PHE A 260 -7.23 -6.25 0.57
C PHE A 260 -7.53 -6.87 1.94
N ASN A 261 -7.97 -8.13 1.88
CA ASN A 261 -8.58 -8.84 3.00
C ASN A 261 -7.75 -10.06 3.37
N ARG A 262 -7.66 -10.38 4.66
CA ARG A 262 -7.04 -11.64 5.12
C ARG A 262 -8.12 -12.70 5.32
N ARG A 263 -8.19 -13.71 4.46
CA ARG A 263 -9.16 -14.80 4.65
C ARG A 263 -8.68 -15.75 5.75
N MET A 264 -9.59 -16.10 6.66
CA MET A 264 -9.39 -17.14 7.69
C MET A 264 -9.35 -18.51 7.02
N THR A 265 -8.22 -18.89 6.46
CA THR A 265 -7.94 -20.27 6.05
C THR A 265 -6.78 -20.81 6.88
N LEU A 266 -6.63 -22.14 6.99
CA LEU A 266 -5.54 -22.80 7.74
C LEU A 266 -4.12 -22.31 7.37
N LEU A 267 -3.97 -21.61 6.24
CA LEU A 267 -2.70 -21.15 5.67
C LEU A 267 -2.60 -19.62 5.54
N ASP A 268 -3.43 -18.86 6.26
CA ASP A 268 -3.38 -17.38 6.36
C ASP A 268 -3.02 -16.67 5.04
N ARG A 269 -3.94 -16.68 4.07
CA ARG A 269 -3.76 -16.04 2.76
C ARG A 269 -4.35 -14.63 2.73
N TYR A 270 -3.60 -13.69 2.18
CA TYR A 270 -4.11 -12.36 1.86
C TYR A 270 -4.65 -12.34 0.43
N VAL A 271 -5.79 -11.70 0.24
CA VAL A 271 -6.48 -11.59 -1.04
C VAL A 271 -6.59 -10.11 -1.38
N LEU A 272 -5.92 -9.70 -2.44
CA LEU A 272 -6.21 -8.44 -3.12
C LEU A 272 -7.30 -8.71 -4.15
N ASP A 273 -8.46 -8.08 -4.01
CA ASP A 273 -9.60 -8.20 -4.91
C ASP A 273 -9.96 -6.83 -5.50
N MET A 274 -9.68 -6.65 -6.78
CA MET A 274 -9.97 -5.44 -7.55
C MET A 274 -11.18 -5.63 -8.48
N SER A 275 -12.04 -6.62 -8.21
CA SER A 275 -13.21 -6.92 -9.06
C SER A 275 -14.24 -5.78 -9.10
N ALA A 276 -14.27 -4.93 -8.07
CA ALA A 276 -15.10 -3.72 -8.02
C ALA A 276 -14.69 -2.67 -9.09
N ASP A 277 -13.40 -2.63 -9.45
CA ASP A 277 -12.88 -1.79 -10.53
C ASP A 277 -13.01 -2.50 -11.89
N SER A 278 -14.24 -2.69 -12.35
CA SER A 278 -14.58 -3.39 -13.60
C SER A 278 -14.05 -2.69 -14.86
N LEU A 279 -13.94 -1.36 -14.83
CA LEU A 279 -13.41 -0.55 -15.92
C LEU A 279 -11.88 -0.49 -15.94
N ARG A 280 -11.22 -1.14 -14.97
CA ARG A 280 -9.75 -1.12 -14.79
C ARG A 280 -9.20 0.31 -14.75
N LYS A 281 -9.86 1.18 -13.99
CA LYS A 281 -9.40 2.56 -13.74
C LYS A 281 -8.00 2.56 -13.12
N VAL A 282 -7.68 1.55 -12.31
CA VAL A 282 -6.38 1.39 -11.64
C VAL A 282 -5.55 0.31 -12.32
N ASP A 283 -4.28 0.66 -12.59
CA ASP A 283 -3.29 -0.29 -13.08
C ASP A 283 -3.08 -1.44 -12.09
N ARG A 284 -3.24 -2.69 -12.55
CA ARG A 284 -3.11 -3.89 -11.70
C ARG A 284 -1.69 -4.11 -11.16
N ARG A 285 -0.65 -3.62 -11.84
CA ARG A 285 0.72 -3.57 -11.32
C ARG A 285 0.79 -2.72 -10.07
N VAL A 286 0.16 -1.54 -10.12
CA VAL A 286 0.11 -0.59 -9.01
C VAL A 286 -0.73 -1.13 -7.85
N ALA A 287 -1.87 -1.75 -8.13
CA ALA A 287 -2.71 -2.40 -7.13
C ALA A 287 -1.94 -3.52 -6.40
N LEU A 288 -1.26 -4.42 -7.13
CA LEU A 288 -0.47 -5.49 -6.54
C LEU A 288 0.68 -4.94 -5.69
N ALA A 289 1.45 -3.99 -6.22
CA ALA A 289 2.54 -3.35 -5.48
C ALA A 289 2.04 -2.70 -4.18
N THR A 290 0.84 -2.12 -4.20
CA THR A 290 0.19 -1.60 -3.00
C THR A 290 -0.10 -2.71 -2.00
N GLY A 291 -0.71 -3.83 -2.44
CA GLY A 291 -0.95 -5.00 -1.58
C GLY A 291 0.33 -5.54 -0.93
N VAL A 292 1.42 -5.60 -1.70
CA VAL A 292 2.76 -5.97 -1.22
C VAL A 292 3.28 -4.99 -0.16
N LEU A 293 3.11 -3.68 -0.36
CA LEU A 293 3.51 -2.65 0.60
C LEU A 293 2.65 -2.66 1.87
N LEU A 294 1.34 -2.92 1.77
CA LEU A 294 0.44 -3.04 2.92
C LEU A 294 0.82 -4.21 3.81
N ASP A 295 1.17 -5.35 3.20
CA ASP A 295 1.67 -6.52 3.91
C ASP A 295 3.01 -6.22 4.61
N THR A 296 3.93 -5.49 3.94
CA THR A 296 5.25 -5.15 4.50
C THR A 296 5.20 -4.09 5.61
N GLY A 297 4.54 -2.96 5.32
CA GLY A 297 4.63 -1.73 6.09
C GLY A 297 3.85 -1.75 7.39
N GLU A 298 2.90 -2.67 7.53
CA GLU A 298 2.08 -2.81 8.72
C GLU A 298 2.61 -3.83 9.73
N LYS A 299 3.83 -4.38 9.51
CA LYS A 299 4.52 -5.35 10.38
C LYS A 299 3.56 -6.43 10.87
N ARG A 300 2.94 -7.14 9.93
CA ARG A 300 2.07 -8.28 10.18
C ARG A 300 2.80 -9.57 9.93
#